data_AF-A0A922CX77-F1
#
_entry.id   AF-A0A922CX77-F1
#
_cell.length_a   1.000
_cell.length_b   1.000
_cell.length_c   1.000
_cell.angle_alpha   90.00
_cell.angle_beta   90.00
_cell.angle_gamma   90.00
#
_symmetry.space_group_name_H-M   'P 1'
#
loop_
_entity.id
_entity.type
_entity.pdbx_description
1 polymer ?
#
loop_
_entity_poly.entity_id
_entity_poly.type
_entity_poly.pdbx_seq_one_letter_code
_entity_poly.pdbx_strand_id
1 'polypeptide(L)'
;MTYGAETWTLTVRLVHQLKVAQRAMERAMLGVSLKDKLRNEVIRQRTNVTDIAHRISKLKWQWAGHICRRTDNRWGKRVLEWRPRLGKRSVGRPPARWSDDLRKVAGKNWMRQAEDRVKWRILKEAYVQQWTKI
;
A
#
# COMPACT_ATOMS: atom_id res chain seq x y z
N MET A 1 -6.99 -3.39 -11.60
CA MET A 1 -7.38 -2.39 -10.59
C MET A 1 -6.21 -1.81 -9.78
N THR A 2 -5.00 -2.39 -9.78
CA THR A 2 -3.88 -1.94 -8.92
C THR A 2 -2.89 -0.98 -9.59
N TYR A 3 -3.14 -0.58 -10.84
CA TYR A 3 -2.28 0.36 -11.54
C TYR A 3 -2.23 1.70 -10.80
N GLY A 4 -1.02 2.21 -10.55
CA GLY A 4 -0.81 3.44 -9.80
C GLY A 4 -1.05 3.36 -8.28
N ALA A 5 -1.45 2.20 -7.74
CA ALA A 5 -1.76 2.07 -6.31
C ALA A 5 -0.56 2.34 -5.38
N GLU A 6 0.65 2.19 -5.91
CA GLU A 6 1.91 2.51 -5.27
C GLU A 6 2.11 4.00 -4.93
N THR A 7 1.42 4.91 -5.63
CA THR A 7 1.48 6.36 -5.36
C THR A 7 0.39 6.83 -4.40
N TRP A 8 -0.51 5.95 -3.96
CA TRP A 8 -1.61 6.31 -3.08
C TRP A 8 -1.21 6.36 -1.60
N THR A 9 -1.89 7.24 -0.87
CA THR A 9 -1.86 7.19 0.60
C THR A 9 -2.78 6.07 1.05
N LEU A 10 -2.20 4.97 1.55
CA LEU A 10 -2.99 3.84 2.02
C LEU A 10 -3.68 4.22 3.32
N THR A 11 -4.99 3.99 3.35
CA THR A 11 -5.84 4.17 4.54
C THR A 11 -6.71 2.94 4.72
N VAL A 12 -7.14 2.67 5.94
CA VAL A 12 -8.03 1.55 6.27
C VAL A 12 -9.27 1.56 5.37
N ARG A 13 -9.88 2.75 5.18
CA ARG A 13 -11.05 2.93 4.31
C ARG A 13 -10.74 2.56 2.86
N LEU A 14 -9.64 3.04 2.30
CA LEU A 14 -9.24 2.73 0.92
C LEU A 14 -9.02 1.22 0.72
N VAL A 15 -8.28 0.59 1.65
CA VAL A 15 -8.01 -0.85 1.58
C VAL A 15 -9.31 -1.65 1.70
N HIS A 16 -10.21 -1.25 2.59
CA HIS A 16 -11.53 -1.87 2.72
C HIS A 16 -12.35 -1.78 1.42
N GLN A 17 -12.42 -0.60 0.80
CA GLN A 17 -13.12 -0.41 -0.48
C GLN A 17 -12.52 -1.30 -1.59
N LEU A 18 -11.20 -1.40 -1.67
CA LEU A 18 -10.52 -2.28 -2.62
C LEU A 18 -10.82 -3.76 -2.36
N LYS A 19 -10.87 -4.18 -1.09
CA LYS A 19 -11.28 -5.53 -0.71
C LYS A 19 -12.72 -5.81 -1.14
N VAL A 20 -13.66 -4.89 -0.89
CA VAL A 20 -15.06 -5.03 -1.33
C VAL A 20 -15.15 -5.19 -2.85
N ALA A 21 -14.46 -4.34 -3.61
CA ALA A 21 -14.40 -4.45 -5.06
C ALA A 21 -13.80 -5.79 -5.52
N GLN A 22 -12.72 -6.27 -4.88
CA GLN A 22 -12.19 -7.61 -5.15
C GLN A 22 -13.24 -8.71 -4.90
N ARG A 23 -13.98 -8.64 -3.79
CA ARG A 23 -15.01 -9.65 -3.46
C ARG A 23 -16.18 -9.66 -4.43
N ALA A 24 -16.53 -8.50 -5.00
CA ALA A 24 -17.54 -8.42 -6.06
C ALA A 24 -17.02 -9.06 -7.36
N MET A 25 -15.77 -8.76 -7.74
CA MET A 25 -15.14 -9.35 -8.93
C MET A 25 -14.99 -10.87 -8.82
N GLU A 26 -14.54 -11.39 -7.68
CA GLU A 26 -14.40 -12.83 -7.46
C GLU A 26 -15.74 -13.58 -7.54
N ARG A 27 -16.82 -12.97 -7.04
CA ARG A 27 -18.18 -13.52 -7.17
C ARG A 27 -18.62 -13.58 -8.63
N ALA A 28 -18.40 -12.50 -9.37
CA ALA A 28 -18.73 -12.43 -10.79
C ALA A 28 -17.95 -13.48 -11.60
N MET A 29 -16.65 -13.66 -11.32
CA MET A 29 -15.82 -14.68 -11.97
C MET A 29 -16.34 -16.11 -11.77
N LEU A 30 -16.91 -16.41 -10.60
CA LEU A 30 -17.45 -17.74 -10.28
C LEU A 30 -18.95 -17.89 -10.58
N GLY A 31 -19.62 -16.84 -11.06
CA GLY A 31 -21.08 -16.84 -11.26
C GLY A 31 -21.89 -16.99 -9.96
N VAL A 32 -21.31 -16.63 -8.80
CA VAL A 32 -21.95 -16.80 -7.48
C VAL A 32 -22.67 -15.54 -7.07
N SER A 33 -23.93 -15.67 -6.68
CA SER A 33 -24.77 -14.62 -6.15
C SER A 33 -24.66 -14.49 -4.62
N LEU A 34 -25.18 -13.41 -4.06
CA LEU A 34 -25.30 -13.27 -2.60
C LEU A 34 -26.34 -14.25 -2.00
N LYS A 35 -27.28 -14.76 -2.80
CA LYS A 35 -28.31 -15.71 -2.35
C LYS A 35 -27.74 -17.08 -2.04
N ASP A 36 -26.61 -17.44 -2.66
CA ASP A 36 -25.93 -18.72 -2.45
C ASP A 36 -25.29 -18.82 -1.07
N LYS A 37 -25.23 -17.70 -0.31
CA LYS A 37 -24.70 -17.60 1.06
C LYS A 37 -23.31 -18.24 1.23
N LEU A 38 -22.53 -18.29 0.15
CA LEU A 38 -21.21 -18.88 0.14
C LEU A 38 -20.24 -17.97 0.92
N ARG A 39 -19.50 -18.58 1.85
CA ARG A 39 -18.51 -17.86 2.65
C ARG A 39 -17.39 -17.31 1.76
N ASN A 40 -16.88 -16.14 2.14
CA ASN A 40 -15.77 -15.50 1.42
C ASN A 40 -14.50 -16.37 1.41
N GLU A 41 -14.24 -17.17 2.45
CA GLU A 41 -13.08 -18.08 2.46
C GLU A 41 -13.15 -19.10 1.33
N VAL A 42 -14.34 -19.67 1.07
CA VAL A 42 -14.53 -20.68 0.02
C VAL A 42 -14.35 -20.05 -1.37
N ILE A 43 -14.90 -18.84 -1.58
CA ILE A 43 -14.71 -18.09 -2.83
C ILE A 43 -13.22 -17.86 -3.10
N ARG A 44 -12.46 -17.47 -2.07
CA ARG A 44 -11.02 -17.23 -2.19
C ARG A 44 -10.21 -18.49 -2.47
N GLN A 45 -10.55 -19.60 -1.83
CA GLN A 45 -9.90 -20.89 -2.09
C GLN A 45 -10.11 -21.33 -3.54
N ARG A 46 -11.31 -21.10 -4.09
CA ARG A 46 -11.63 -21.44 -5.49
C ARG A 46 -10.92 -20.54 -6.50
N THR A 47 -10.86 -19.23 -6.27
CA THR A 47 -10.23 -18.31 -7.23
C THR A 47 -8.71 -18.30 -7.14
N ASN A 48 -8.14 -18.64 -5.98
CA ASN A 48 -6.70 -18.57 -5.69
C ASN A 48 -6.06 -17.20 -6.03
N VAL A 49 -6.85 -16.13 -5.99
CA VAL A 49 -6.39 -14.77 -6.31
C VAL A 49 -5.64 -14.20 -5.11
N THR A 50 -4.50 -13.56 -5.38
CA THR A 50 -3.72 -12.87 -4.35
C THR A 50 -4.55 -11.74 -3.72
N ASP A 51 -4.48 -11.59 -2.40
CA ASP A 51 -5.18 -10.51 -1.70
C ASP A 51 -4.74 -9.13 -2.22
N ILE A 52 -5.70 -8.26 -2.52
CA ILE A 52 -5.40 -6.93 -3.04
C ILE A 52 -4.59 -6.09 -2.05
N ALA A 53 -4.85 -6.22 -0.74
CA ALA A 53 -4.09 -5.50 0.27
C ALA A 53 -2.62 -5.93 0.27
N HIS A 54 -2.37 -7.22 0.09
CA HIS A 54 -1.02 -7.77 -0.09
C HIS A 54 -0.36 -7.21 -1.36
N ARG A 55 -1.07 -7.17 -2.49
CA ARG A 55 -0.53 -6.66 -3.76
C ARG A 55 -0.19 -5.18 -3.71
N ILE A 56 -1.10 -4.32 -3.26
CA ILE A 56 -0.90 -2.86 -3.25
C ILE A 56 0.17 -2.43 -2.24
N SER A 57 0.22 -3.06 -1.06
CA SER A 57 1.24 -2.76 -0.05
C SER A 57 2.63 -3.18 -0.57
N LYS A 58 2.75 -4.37 -1.16
CA LYS A 58 3.99 -4.83 -1.81
C LYS A 58 4.46 -3.86 -2.91
N LEU A 59 3.57 -3.42 -3.79
CA LEU A 59 3.89 -2.45 -4.84
C LEU A 59 4.36 -1.12 -4.26
N LYS A 60 3.63 -0.56 -3.30
CA LYS A 60 4.02 0.69 -2.64
C LYS A 60 5.38 0.61 -1.96
N TRP A 61 5.67 -0.48 -1.25
CA TRP A 61 6.97 -0.68 -0.59
C TRP A 61 8.12 -0.79 -1.59
N GLN A 62 7.91 -1.53 -2.68
CA GLN A 62 8.89 -1.67 -3.75
C GLN A 62 9.15 -0.33 -4.45
N TRP A 63 8.08 0.43 -4.71
CA TRP A 63 8.19 1.75 -5.33
C TRP A 63 8.94 2.72 -4.44
N ALA A 64 8.59 2.81 -3.15
CA ALA A 64 9.30 3.66 -2.19
C ALA A 64 10.80 3.40 -2.18
N GLY A 65 11.22 2.13 -2.13
CA GLY A 65 12.63 1.77 -2.23
C GLY A 65 13.26 2.15 -3.58
N HIS A 66 12.55 1.96 -4.68
CA HIS A 66 13.05 2.31 -6.01
C HIS A 66 13.23 3.83 -6.18
N ILE A 67 12.33 4.68 -5.67
CA ILE A 67 12.53 6.14 -5.70
C ILE A 67 13.77 6.55 -4.90
N CYS A 68 13.91 6.05 -3.67
CA CYS A 68 15.01 6.46 -2.80
C CYS A 68 16.39 6.16 -3.42
N ARG A 69 16.52 5.00 -4.07
CA ARG A 69 17.76 4.56 -4.74
C ARG A 69 17.99 5.17 -6.12
N ARG A 70 17.04 5.96 -6.63
CA ARG A 70 17.16 6.61 -7.93
C ARG A 70 18.17 7.76 -7.85
N THR A 71 19.06 7.87 -8.83
CA THR A 71 20.13 8.88 -8.90
C THR A 71 19.90 9.93 -9.97
N ASP A 72 18.88 9.78 -10.82
CA ASP A 72 18.62 10.62 -12.00
C ASP A 72 18.01 12.00 -11.69
N ASN A 73 18.10 12.45 -10.43
CA ASN A 73 17.62 13.73 -9.91
C ASN A 73 16.17 14.11 -10.32
N ARG A 74 15.32 13.11 -10.63
CA ARG A 74 13.94 13.36 -11.04
C ARG A 74 13.10 13.93 -9.91
N TRP A 75 12.07 14.66 -10.31
CA TRP A 75 11.07 15.28 -9.42
C TRP A 75 10.53 14.33 -8.36
N GLY A 76 10.33 13.05 -8.66
CA GLY A 76 9.82 12.06 -7.70
C GLY A 76 10.64 11.98 -6.41
N LYS A 77 11.97 11.95 -6.50
CA LYS A 77 12.86 11.92 -5.31
C LYS A 77 12.85 13.27 -4.59
N ARG A 78 12.90 14.37 -5.34
CA ARG A 78 12.86 15.74 -4.79
C ARG A 78 11.58 16.01 -3.99
N VAL A 79 10.42 15.61 -4.52
CA VAL A 79 9.12 15.77 -3.84
C VAL A 79 9.06 14.93 -2.56
N LEU A 80 9.69 13.77 -2.57
CA LEU A 80 9.77 12.88 -1.41
C LEU A 80 10.64 13.46 -0.29
N GLU A 81 11.81 13.99 -0.65
CA GLU A 81 12.76 14.63 0.28
C GLU A 81 12.28 16.00 0.77
N TRP A 82 11.38 16.64 0.02
CA TRP A 82 10.87 17.97 0.35
C TRP A 82 10.16 17.97 1.71
N ARG A 83 10.75 18.72 2.65
CA ARG A 83 10.18 19.00 3.97
C ARG A 83 9.96 20.51 4.06
N PRO A 84 8.70 20.99 4.15
CA PRO A 84 8.44 22.40 4.39
C PRO A 84 9.08 22.81 5.73
N ARG A 85 10.01 23.77 5.69
CA ARG A 85 10.63 24.34 6.90
C ARG A 85 9.83 25.51 7.48
N LEU A 86 9.01 26.14 6.63
CA LEU A 86 8.20 27.30 6.97
C LEU A 86 6.72 26.93 6.85
N GLY A 87 5.94 27.29 7.87
CA GLY A 87 4.49 27.06 7.91
C GLY A 87 4.06 25.75 8.57
N LYS A 88 2.94 25.83 9.31
CA LYS A 88 2.21 24.65 9.79
C LYS A 88 1.12 24.31 8.77
N ARG A 89 0.79 23.03 8.64
CA ARG A 89 -0.32 22.60 7.77
C ARG A 89 -1.63 23.13 8.37
N SER A 90 -2.50 23.68 7.53
CA SER A 90 -3.82 24.12 7.95
C SER A 90 -4.65 22.95 8.50
N VAL A 91 -5.47 23.25 9.48
CA VAL A 91 -6.45 22.32 10.04
C VAL A 91 -7.49 21.96 8.97
N GLY A 92 -7.92 20.69 8.91
CA GLY A 92 -8.96 20.21 7.98
C GLY A 92 -8.47 19.39 6.78
N ARG A 93 -7.18 19.40 6.45
CA ARG A 93 -6.63 18.47 5.44
C ARG A 93 -6.55 17.03 6.00
N PRO A 94 -6.70 15.99 5.16
CA PRO A 94 -6.50 14.61 5.60
C PRO A 94 -5.17 14.43 6.35
N PRO A 95 -5.18 13.78 7.52
CA PRO A 95 -4.02 13.70 8.40
C PRO A 95 -2.93 12.79 7.84
N ALA A 96 -3.31 11.72 7.13
CA ALA A 96 -2.37 10.76 6.59
C ALA A 96 -1.65 11.29 5.34
N ARG A 97 -0.33 11.12 5.32
CA ARG A 97 0.54 11.35 4.17
C ARG A 97 0.98 10.03 3.56
N TRP A 98 1.39 10.09 2.30
CA TRP A 98 1.88 8.93 1.56
C TRP A 98 3.02 8.18 2.27
N SER A 99 3.91 8.87 3.00
CA SER A 99 5.06 8.26 3.69
C SER A 99 4.80 7.89 5.14
N ASP A 100 3.62 8.16 5.69
CA ASP A 100 3.36 7.96 7.12
C ASP A 100 3.29 6.49 7.50
N ASP A 101 2.69 5.66 6.65
CA ASP A 101 2.67 4.20 6.80
C ASP A 101 4.06 3.58 6.63
N LEU A 102 4.87 4.07 5.69
CA LEU A 102 6.28 3.66 5.56
C LEU A 102 7.08 3.97 6.83
N ARG A 103 6.88 5.16 7.40
CA ARG A 103 7.56 5.62 8.62
C ARG A 103 7.19 4.80 9.86
N LYS A 104 5.97 4.26 9.92
CA LYS A 104 5.56 3.38 11.02
C LYS A 104 6.40 2.11 11.11
N VAL A 105 6.88 1.60 9.98
CA VAL A 105 7.65 0.34 9.91
C VAL A 105 9.16 0.59 9.83
N ALA A 106 9.61 1.49 8.95
CA ALA A 106 11.03 1.77 8.72
C ALA A 106 11.56 2.99 9.51
N GLY A 107 10.73 3.58 10.39
CA GLY A 107 11.13 4.70 11.25
C GLY A 107 11.32 6.04 10.54
N LYS A 108 11.71 7.08 11.31
CA LYS A 108 11.87 8.46 10.81
C LYS A 108 12.89 8.59 9.66
N ASN A 109 13.89 7.71 9.65
CA ASN A 109 14.97 7.67 8.65
C ASN A 109 14.73 6.60 7.56
N TRP A 110 13.46 6.27 7.29
CA TRP A 110 13.11 5.20 6.34
C TRP A 110 13.76 5.35 4.96
N MET A 111 14.00 6.58 4.48
CA MET A 111 14.68 6.82 3.19
C MET A 111 16.11 6.27 3.18
N ARG A 112 16.85 6.46 4.28
CA ARG A 112 18.20 5.90 4.46
C ARG A 112 18.15 4.37 4.59
N GLN A 113 17.12 3.83 5.25
CA GLN A 113 16.91 2.39 5.30
C GLN A 113 16.56 1.80 3.92
N ALA A 114 15.86 2.57 3.09
CA ALA A 114 15.48 2.18 1.74
C ALA A 114 16.65 2.14 0.76
N GLU A 115 17.77 2.82 1.05
CA GLU A 115 19.00 2.70 0.26
C GLU A 115 19.60 1.29 0.36
N ASP A 116 19.59 0.71 1.56
CA ASP A 116 20.03 -0.66 1.80
C ASP A 116 18.97 -1.66 1.31
N ARG A 117 19.25 -2.32 0.18
CA ARG A 117 18.33 -3.29 -0.44
C ARG A 117 18.02 -4.47 0.47
N VAL A 118 18.97 -4.91 1.29
CA VAL A 118 18.81 -6.07 2.17
C VAL A 118 17.88 -5.71 3.33
N LYS A 119 18.16 -4.61 4.02
CA LYS A 119 17.30 -4.12 5.11
C LYS A 119 15.89 -3.81 4.60
N TRP A 120 15.78 -3.15 3.45
CA TRP A 120 14.48 -2.83 2.84
C TRP A 120 13.68 -4.09 2.47
N ARG A 121 14.35 -5.15 2.03
CA ARG A 121 13.70 -6.44 1.73
C ARG A 121 13.19 -7.12 2.99
N ILE A 122 13.97 -7.11 4.08
CA ILE A 122 13.59 -7.75 5.35
C ILE A 122 12.36 -7.07 5.96
N LEU A 123 12.32 -5.73 5.98
CA LEU A 123 11.22 -4.95 6.56
C LEU A 123 9.90 -5.05 5.76
N LYS A 124 9.97 -5.52 4.51
CA LYS A 124 8.83 -5.62 3.61
C LYS A 124 7.71 -6.48 4.19
N GLU A 125 8.04 -7.64 4.75
CA GLU A 125 7.03 -8.57 5.28
C GLU A 125 6.26 -7.93 6.44
N ALA A 126 6.95 -7.23 7.34
CA ALA A 126 6.32 -6.48 8.42
C ALA A 126 5.36 -5.41 7.89
N TYR A 127 5.77 -4.66 6.86
CA TYR A 127 4.92 -3.65 6.23
C TYR A 127 3.68 -4.24 5.53
N VAL A 128 3.85 -5.34 4.80
CA VAL A 128 2.74 -6.00 4.13
C VAL A 128 1.75 -6.57 5.15
N GLN A 129 2.24 -7.17 6.24
CA GLN A 129 1.40 -7.68 7.33
C GLN A 129 0.55 -6.62 8.01
N GLN A 130 1.04 -5.38 8.10
CA GLN A 130 0.26 -4.26 8.62
C GLN A 130 -1.05 -4.05 7.85
N TRP A 131 -1.05 -4.29 6.54
CA TRP A 131 -2.20 -4.03 5.67
C TRP A 131 -3.06 -5.26 5.37
N THR A 132 -2.50 -6.45 5.46
CA THR A 132 -3.26 -7.69 5.25
C THR A 132 -4.14 -8.04 6.44
N LYS A 133 -3.72 -7.68 7.67
CA LYS A 133 -4.45 -7.93 8.93
C LYS A 133 -5.62 -6.97 9.20
N ILE A 134 -5.74 -5.87 8.43
CA ILE A 134 -6.84 -4.89 8.49
C ILE A 134 -8.01 -5.38 7.66
#